data_AF-A0A6U3T2Q8-F1
#
_entry.id   AF-A0A6U3T2Q8-F1
#
_cell.length_a   1.000
_cell.length_b   1.000
_cell.length_c   1.000
_cell.angle_alpha   90.00
_cell.angle_beta   90.00
_cell.angle_gamma   90.00
#
_symmetry.space_group_name_H-M   'P 1'
#
loop_
_entity.id
_entity.type
_entity.pdbx_description
1 polymer ?
#
loop_
_entity_poly.entity_id
_entity_poly.type
_entity_poly.pdbx_seq_one_letter_code
_entity_poly.pdbx_strand_id
1 'polypeptide(L)'
;METILGPSWRSTDSDDHNWDYFHTSGSALAGEHISEIDRMKACKETADIASDPDQSDTPTRSVFDMERSKFGIGIRKLHKTMFDTLNGVRSKAMKRRALLFPLDDERRRMYIQAEKCKATKQLLPMTPRKHMKMSNTHWKSAVQNKFGHEQSSCAHIQGQPLRDLPPNLSQNTVNRFGHNLKNITKGGRRTTMHDNLQDLLSKLLRQVGITHDGGRFGRTRRCASTFSAEVNRGQPLPRNDDQGSQWLRGIIPDLIIHGTGLSEPRHRDPSGLTLPDEVTLVDFKTLGVESRAHHQASSQSRVNARQHVVTDEYTNHAKRLDQKYNGTPVGTRGPTEAKLREFNEGHVCAPTVGPAGEVSSHMEMLLDHIAGEAAYTHCGHYDVNIKEAHNLHLQRVRRKVCHNVHRGWAVVLEQSLQAHGPIFYASPAGTPQEDAEAEEQMDFDAHIFEHGVDGGDFTGHNSDPSRS
;
A
#
# COMPACT_ATOMS: atom_id res chain seq x y z
N MET A 1 49.37 8.88 -4.19
CA MET A 1 48.20 8.58 -5.03
C MET A 1 48.60 8.09 -6.41
N GLU A 2 49.44 8.81 -7.15
CA GLU A 2 49.88 8.42 -8.51
C GLU A 2 50.63 7.08 -8.58
N THR A 3 51.41 6.74 -7.55
CA THR A 3 52.06 5.43 -7.39
C THR A 3 51.10 4.27 -7.12
N ILE A 4 49.88 4.55 -6.66
CA ILE A 4 48.88 3.54 -6.27
C ILE A 4 47.77 3.44 -7.33
N LEU A 5 47.31 4.56 -7.88
CA LEU A 5 46.20 4.62 -8.83
C LEU A 5 46.67 4.72 -10.30
N GLY A 6 47.98 4.83 -10.55
CA GLY A 6 48.57 4.84 -11.89
C GLY A 6 48.44 6.18 -12.63
N PRO A 7 48.85 6.26 -13.90
CA PRO A 7 48.66 7.47 -14.72
C PRO A 7 47.20 7.68 -15.15
N SER A 8 46.41 6.60 -15.19
CA SER A 8 45.03 6.63 -15.68
C SER A 8 44.07 7.37 -14.76
N TRP A 9 44.33 7.54 -13.46
CA TRP A 9 43.40 8.23 -12.55
C TRP A 9 43.22 9.72 -12.86
N ARG A 10 44.18 10.33 -13.57
CA ARG A 10 44.11 11.73 -14.04
C ARG A 10 43.53 11.89 -15.44
N SER A 11 43.28 10.80 -16.18
CA SER A 11 42.70 10.92 -17.52
C SER A 11 41.30 11.53 -17.41
N THR A 12 40.92 12.37 -18.36
CA THR A 12 39.54 12.86 -18.48
C THR A 12 38.66 11.93 -19.33
N ASP A 13 39.26 10.93 -19.98
CA ASP A 13 38.57 9.94 -20.77
C ASP A 13 38.23 8.70 -19.93
N SER A 14 36.95 8.35 -19.85
CA SER A 14 36.50 7.18 -19.09
C SER A 14 37.01 5.86 -19.64
N ASP A 15 37.34 5.82 -20.94
CA ASP A 15 37.83 4.60 -21.59
C ASP A 15 39.27 4.27 -21.17
N ASP A 16 40.04 5.27 -20.72
CA ASP A 16 41.39 5.11 -20.19
C ASP A 16 41.44 4.72 -18.71
N HIS A 17 40.36 4.97 -17.97
CA HIS A 17 40.30 4.62 -16.55
C HIS A 17 40.22 3.12 -16.35
N ASN A 18 41.11 2.57 -15.53
CA ASN A 18 41.04 1.19 -15.06
C ASN A 18 41.58 1.09 -13.62
N TRP A 19 41.32 -0.04 -13.00
CA TRP A 19 41.78 -0.36 -11.66
C TRP A 19 43.09 -1.16 -11.64
N ASP A 20 43.75 -1.41 -12.79
CA ASP A 20 44.87 -2.36 -12.87
C ASP A 20 46.06 -1.93 -12.00
N TYR A 21 46.42 -0.65 -12.03
CA TYR A 21 47.46 -0.10 -11.16
C TYR A 21 47.08 -0.21 -9.68
N PHE A 22 45.81 0.06 -9.35
CA PHE A 22 45.32 -0.07 -7.98
C PHE A 22 45.37 -1.52 -7.51
N HIS A 23 44.85 -2.45 -8.31
CA HIS A 23 44.79 -3.88 -8.04
C HIS A 23 46.19 -4.52 -7.92
N THR A 24 47.19 -3.98 -8.63
CA THR A 24 48.58 -4.46 -8.59
C THR A 24 49.48 -3.73 -7.59
N SER A 25 48.98 -2.67 -6.92
CA SER A 25 49.76 -1.83 -5.99
C SER A 25 50.24 -2.53 -4.71
N GLY A 26 49.75 -3.74 -4.42
CA GLY A 26 50.01 -4.45 -3.15
C GLY A 26 49.30 -3.86 -1.93
N SER A 27 48.43 -2.86 -2.12
CA SER A 27 47.64 -2.25 -1.06
C SER A 27 46.57 -3.20 -0.51
N ALA A 28 46.36 -3.19 0.81
CA ALA A 28 45.27 -3.94 1.46
C ALA A 28 43.89 -3.52 0.91
N LEU A 29 43.67 -2.22 0.66
CA LEU A 29 42.43 -1.70 0.10
C LEU A 29 42.16 -2.21 -1.32
N ALA A 30 43.22 -2.50 -2.08
CA ALA A 30 43.07 -3.08 -3.41
C ALA A 30 42.59 -4.54 -3.32
N GLY A 31 43.13 -5.30 -2.36
CA GLY A 31 42.64 -6.64 -2.05
C GLY A 31 41.19 -6.66 -1.60
N GLU A 32 40.79 -5.74 -0.71
CA GLU A 32 39.40 -5.58 -0.27
C GLU A 32 38.47 -5.22 -1.42
N HIS A 33 38.87 -4.30 -2.29
CA HIS A 33 38.07 -3.90 -3.45
C HIS A 33 37.87 -5.06 -4.44
N ILE A 34 38.91 -5.85 -4.75
CA ILE A 34 38.78 -7.06 -5.58
C ILE A 34 37.82 -8.06 -4.92
N SER A 35 37.99 -8.32 -3.62
CA SER A 35 37.15 -9.25 -2.87
C SER A 35 35.68 -8.82 -2.88
N GLU A 36 35.42 -7.51 -2.75
CA GLU A 36 34.06 -6.96 -2.80
C GLU A 36 33.43 -7.07 -4.19
N ILE A 37 34.20 -6.81 -5.26
CA ILE A 37 33.74 -7.04 -6.64
C ILE A 37 33.33 -8.50 -6.84
N ASP A 38 34.20 -9.43 -6.44
CA ASP A 38 33.95 -10.86 -6.57
C ASP A 38 32.74 -11.31 -5.75
N ARG A 39 32.63 -10.83 -4.52
CA ARG A 39 31.48 -11.09 -3.64
C ARG A 39 30.18 -10.62 -4.29
N MET A 40 30.18 -9.43 -4.89
CA MET A 40 29.00 -8.86 -5.53
C MET A 40 28.62 -9.60 -6.82
N LYS A 41 29.60 -10.02 -7.63
CA LYS A 41 29.37 -10.89 -8.80
C LYS A 41 28.81 -12.26 -8.39
N ALA A 42 29.39 -12.90 -7.38
CA ALA A 42 28.90 -14.17 -6.84
C ALA A 42 27.46 -14.06 -6.29
N CYS A 43 27.12 -12.94 -5.64
CA CYS A 43 25.75 -12.65 -5.21
C CYS A 43 24.76 -12.60 -6.38
N LYS A 44 25.16 -12.00 -7.51
CA LYS A 44 24.33 -11.92 -8.72
C LYS A 44 24.15 -13.29 -9.35
N GLU A 45 25.23 -14.05 -9.53
CA GLU A 45 25.20 -15.41 -10.06
C GLU A 45 24.29 -16.34 -9.23
N THR A 46 24.44 -16.31 -7.90
CA THR A 46 23.57 -17.08 -6.99
C THR A 46 22.10 -16.70 -7.16
N ALA A 47 21.81 -15.40 -7.32
CA ALA A 47 20.44 -14.92 -7.53
C ALA A 47 19.89 -15.35 -8.91
N ASP A 48 20.73 -15.35 -9.95
CA ASP A 48 20.36 -15.76 -11.30
C ASP A 48 19.96 -17.24 -11.35
N ILE A 49 20.81 -18.11 -10.76
CA ILE A 49 20.54 -19.55 -10.63
C ILE A 49 19.18 -19.80 -9.95
N ALA A 50 18.87 -19.02 -8.91
CA ALA A 50 17.60 -19.13 -8.20
C ALA A 50 16.39 -18.62 -9.03
N SER A 51 16.60 -17.74 -10.01
CA SER A 51 15.55 -17.03 -10.75
C SER A 51 15.02 -17.70 -12.02
N ASP A 52 15.63 -18.81 -12.45
CA ASP A 52 15.39 -19.57 -13.71
C ASP A 52 16.12 -18.99 -14.95
N PRO A 53 16.94 -19.78 -15.69
CA PRO A 53 17.71 -19.28 -16.84
C PRO A 53 16.89 -18.98 -18.11
N ASP A 54 15.71 -19.59 -18.28
CA ASP A 54 14.95 -19.57 -19.55
C ASP A 54 14.17 -18.25 -19.80
N GLN A 55 14.15 -17.32 -18.84
CA GLN A 55 13.63 -15.97 -19.04
C GLN A 55 14.76 -14.95 -19.18
N SER A 56 15.65 -15.19 -20.16
CA SER A 56 16.60 -14.18 -20.59
C SER A 56 15.85 -13.04 -21.30
N ASP A 57 15.39 -12.06 -20.50
CA ASP A 57 15.23 -10.71 -21.01
C ASP A 57 16.59 -10.31 -21.61
N THR A 58 16.56 -9.66 -22.78
CA THR A 58 17.73 -9.26 -23.57
C THR A 58 18.86 -8.77 -22.67
N PRO A 59 20.10 -9.31 -22.78
CA PRO A 59 21.19 -8.98 -21.87
C PRO A 59 21.52 -7.49 -22.00
N THR A 60 20.98 -6.70 -21.08
CA THR A 60 21.42 -5.32 -20.90
C THR A 60 22.77 -5.45 -20.23
N ARG A 61 23.84 -5.00 -20.92
CA ARG A 61 25.23 -5.05 -20.43
C ARG A 61 25.26 -4.62 -18.97
N SER A 62 25.43 -5.58 -18.06
CA SER A 62 25.25 -5.37 -16.63
C SER A 62 26.61 -5.02 -16.02
N VAL A 63 26.60 -4.19 -14.98
CA VAL A 63 27.80 -3.88 -14.19
C VAL A 63 28.51 -5.14 -13.70
N PHE A 64 27.76 -6.21 -13.45
CA PHE A 64 28.28 -7.50 -12.99
C PHE A 64 29.06 -8.26 -14.09
N ASP A 65 28.87 -7.92 -15.36
CA ASP A 65 29.55 -8.55 -16.50
C ASP A 65 30.89 -7.86 -16.82
N MET A 66 31.14 -6.67 -16.26
CA MET A 66 32.37 -5.91 -16.49
C MET A 66 33.58 -6.64 -15.90
N GLU A 67 34.73 -6.59 -16.57
CA GLU A 67 35.99 -7.07 -16.00
C GLU A 67 36.33 -6.34 -14.70
N ARG A 68 37.09 -7.00 -13.81
CA ARG A 68 37.52 -6.39 -12.53
C ARG A 68 38.25 -5.05 -12.76
N SER A 69 39.09 -5.01 -13.78
CA SER A 69 39.87 -3.85 -14.23
C SER A 69 38.99 -2.64 -14.56
N LYS A 70 37.75 -2.84 -15.01
CA LYS A 70 36.84 -1.77 -15.42
C LYS A 70 35.60 -1.65 -14.55
N PHE A 71 35.49 -2.45 -13.48
CA PHE A 71 34.26 -2.56 -12.71
C PHE A 71 33.75 -1.20 -12.21
N GLY A 72 32.54 -0.85 -12.62
CA GLY A 72 31.85 0.38 -12.21
C GLY A 72 32.35 1.68 -12.84
N ILE A 73 33.37 1.64 -13.69
CA ILE A 73 33.88 2.80 -14.41
C ILE A 73 32.85 3.26 -15.45
N GLY A 74 32.59 4.56 -15.50
CA GLY A 74 31.56 5.15 -16.37
C GLY A 74 30.12 4.90 -15.93
N ILE A 75 29.89 4.14 -14.85
CA ILE A 75 28.55 3.84 -14.33
C ILE A 75 28.12 4.91 -13.33
N ARG A 76 27.19 5.78 -13.73
CA ARG A 76 26.55 6.73 -12.81
C ARG A 76 25.80 6.00 -11.71
N LYS A 77 25.93 6.49 -10.47
CA LYS A 77 25.29 5.92 -9.26
C LYS A 77 25.53 4.40 -9.14
N LEU A 78 26.78 3.97 -9.32
CA LEU A 78 27.22 2.56 -9.32
C LEU A 78 26.50 1.67 -8.30
N HIS A 79 26.54 2.05 -7.03
CA HIS A 79 25.90 1.30 -5.94
C HIS A 79 24.40 1.09 -6.21
N LYS A 80 23.68 2.15 -6.60
CA LYS A 80 22.25 2.04 -6.94
C LYS A 80 22.02 1.09 -8.10
N THR A 81 22.77 1.24 -9.20
CA THR A 81 22.66 0.38 -10.38
C THR A 81 22.89 -1.09 -10.02
N MET A 82 23.94 -1.39 -9.24
CA MET A 82 24.23 -2.74 -8.77
C MET A 82 23.08 -3.34 -7.94
N PHE A 83 22.60 -2.60 -6.94
CA PHE A 83 21.57 -3.10 -6.03
C PHE A 83 20.19 -3.17 -6.69
N ASP A 84 19.85 -2.24 -7.60
CA ASP A 84 18.59 -2.30 -8.36
C ASP A 84 18.57 -3.56 -9.25
N THR A 85 19.67 -3.85 -9.96
CA THR A 85 19.81 -5.08 -10.76
C THR A 85 19.72 -6.33 -9.87
N LEU A 86 20.48 -6.39 -8.78
CA LEU A 86 20.50 -7.54 -7.88
C LEU A 86 19.13 -7.77 -7.22
N ASN A 87 18.46 -6.72 -6.77
CA ASN A 87 17.13 -6.80 -6.18
C ASN A 87 16.07 -7.21 -7.20
N GLY A 88 16.21 -6.78 -8.47
CA GLY A 88 15.36 -7.24 -9.57
C GLY A 88 15.41 -8.76 -9.75
N VAL A 89 16.62 -9.33 -9.82
CA VAL A 89 16.81 -10.79 -9.94
C VAL A 89 16.32 -11.53 -8.69
N ARG A 90 16.66 -11.04 -7.50
CA ARG A 90 16.17 -11.62 -6.23
C ARG A 90 14.65 -11.61 -6.14
N SER A 91 13.99 -10.58 -6.66
CA SER A 91 12.53 -10.52 -6.75
C SER A 91 11.97 -11.58 -7.70
N LYS A 92 12.61 -11.81 -8.85
CA LYS A 92 12.24 -12.90 -9.79
C LYS A 92 12.39 -14.27 -9.11
N ALA A 93 13.52 -14.52 -8.44
CA ALA A 93 13.76 -15.75 -7.68
C ALA A 93 12.72 -15.98 -6.56
N MET A 94 12.38 -14.93 -5.80
CA MET A 94 11.35 -15.03 -4.77
C MET A 94 9.97 -15.35 -5.35
N LYS A 95 9.62 -14.73 -6.48
CA LYS A 95 8.38 -15.04 -7.20
C LYS A 95 8.33 -16.49 -7.64
N ARG A 96 9.40 -17.00 -8.25
CA ARG A 96 9.51 -18.41 -8.65
C ARG A 96 9.28 -19.33 -7.45
N ARG A 97 9.99 -19.10 -6.34
CA ARG A 97 9.82 -19.87 -5.09
C ARG A 97 8.38 -19.84 -4.58
N ALA A 98 7.71 -18.69 -4.64
CA ALA A 98 6.31 -18.59 -4.25
C ALA A 98 5.39 -19.39 -5.18
N LEU A 99 5.67 -19.39 -6.49
CA LEU A 99 4.89 -20.12 -7.50
C LEU A 99 5.07 -21.65 -7.45
N LEU A 100 6.17 -22.14 -6.86
CA LEU A 100 6.40 -23.58 -6.63
C LEU A 100 5.45 -24.18 -5.57
N PHE A 101 4.90 -23.36 -4.68
CA PHE A 101 3.91 -23.84 -3.72
C PHE A 101 2.54 -24.10 -4.39
N PRO A 102 1.72 -25.03 -3.85
CA PRO A 102 0.33 -25.21 -4.30
C PRO A 102 -0.49 -23.92 -4.29
N LEU A 103 -1.51 -23.84 -5.14
CA LEU A 103 -2.37 -22.65 -5.25
C LEU A 103 -3.07 -22.26 -3.94
N ASP A 104 -3.38 -23.23 -3.08
CA ASP A 104 -4.03 -23.01 -1.81
C ASP A 104 -3.06 -22.77 -0.63
N ASP A 105 -1.74 -22.85 -0.86
CA ASP A 105 -0.71 -22.53 0.14
C ASP A 105 -0.73 -21.02 0.48
N GLU A 106 -0.79 -20.72 1.77
CA GLU A 106 -0.89 -19.33 2.23
C GLU A 106 0.35 -18.49 1.94
N ARG A 107 1.54 -19.10 1.90
CA ARG A 107 2.78 -18.39 1.57
C ARG A 107 2.72 -17.87 0.15
N ARG A 108 2.24 -18.71 -0.79
CA ARG A 108 1.98 -18.30 -2.18
C ARG A 108 0.93 -17.22 -2.24
N ARG A 109 -0.23 -17.43 -1.59
CA ARG A 109 -1.35 -16.49 -1.65
C ARG A 109 -0.97 -15.11 -1.14
N MET A 110 -0.39 -15.03 0.06
CA MET A 110 -0.01 -13.73 0.64
C MET A 110 1.09 -13.04 -0.18
N TYR A 111 2.06 -13.79 -0.70
CA TYR A 111 3.10 -13.23 -1.57
C TYR A 111 2.52 -12.65 -2.86
N ILE A 112 1.70 -13.41 -3.59
CA ILE A 112 1.15 -12.99 -4.90
C ILE A 112 0.24 -11.77 -4.74
N GLN A 113 -0.59 -11.71 -3.69
CA GLN A 113 -1.44 -10.55 -3.44
C GLN A 113 -0.62 -9.28 -3.16
N ALA A 114 0.50 -9.41 -2.45
CA ALA A 114 1.35 -8.30 -2.04
C ALA A 114 2.44 -7.92 -3.06
N GLU A 115 2.76 -8.78 -4.04
CA GLU A 115 3.96 -8.71 -4.89
C GLU A 115 4.23 -7.32 -5.47
N LYS A 116 3.20 -6.72 -6.07
CA LYS A 116 3.28 -5.43 -6.77
C LYS A 116 2.88 -4.24 -5.91
N CYS A 117 2.33 -4.46 -4.72
CA CYS A 117 1.87 -3.39 -3.85
C CYS A 117 3.06 -2.69 -3.17
N LYS A 118 3.17 -1.37 -3.33
CA LYS A 118 4.26 -0.57 -2.73
C LYS A 118 3.95 -0.24 -1.26
N ALA A 119 2.68 -0.04 -0.92
CA ALA A 119 2.27 0.19 0.46
C ALA A 119 2.61 -0.99 1.39
N THR A 120 2.22 -2.23 1.07
CA THR A 120 2.52 -3.42 1.93
C THR A 120 4.02 -3.62 2.18
N LYS A 121 4.88 -3.21 1.25
CA LYS A 121 6.35 -3.33 1.40
C LYS A 121 6.90 -2.42 2.50
N GLN A 122 6.14 -1.44 2.99
CA GLN A 122 6.55 -0.54 4.06
C GLN A 122 6.49 -1.14 5.47
N LEU A 123 5.96 -2.36 5.65
CA LEU A 123 5.80 -2.95 6.99
C LEU A 123 7.14 -3.15 7.72
N LEU A 124 8.16 -3.71 7.04
CA LEU A 124 9.41 -4.14 7.66
C LEU A 124 10.57 -3.13 7.59
N PRO A 125 10.73 -2.33 6.51
CA PRO A 125 11.90 -1.47 6.36
C PRO A 125 11.99 -0.32 7.37
N MET A 126 10.90 0.03 8.05
CA MET A 126 10.84 1.20 8.91
C MET A 126 10.23 0.84 10.27
N THR A 127 10.64 1.58 11.31
CA THR A 127 10.05 1.44 12.65
C THR A 127 8.52 1.69 12.63
N PRO A 128 7.74 1.17 13.57
CA PRO A 128 6.38 1.66 13.77
C PRO A 128 6.38 3.17 14.09
N ARG A 129 5.40 3.93 13.60
CA ARG A 129 5.32 5.38 13.93
C ARG A 129 4.83 5.54 15.38
N LYS A 130 5.30 6.57 16.08
CA LYS A 130 4.97 6.85 17.50
C LYS A 130 3.46 6.87 17.79
N HIS A 131 2.68 7.41 16.87
CA HIS A 131 1.20 7.51 16.96
C HIS A 131 0.46 6.25 16.47
N MET A 132 1.17 5.25 15.95
CA MET A 132 0.59 3.99 15.50
C MET A 132 1.30 2.84 16.19
N LYS A 133 1.06 2.75 17.50
CA LYS A 133 1.62 1.71 18.37
C LYS A 133 0.97 0.38 18.03
N MET A 134 1.80 -0.60 17.69
CA MET A 134 1.42 -2.01 17.66
C MET A 134 1.96 -2.65 18.93
N SER A 135 1.15 -3.46 19.60
CA SER A 135 1.69 -4.35 20.64
C SER A 135 2.63 -5.39 20.01
N ASN A 136 3.47 -6.04 20.81
CA ASN A 136 4.29 -7.16 20.33
C ASN A 136 3.44 -8.27 19.70
N THR A 137 2.24 -8.50 20.25
CA THR A 137 1.26 -9.46 19.71
C THR A 137 0.76 -9.02 18.33
N HIS A 138 0.39 -7.74 18.18
CA HIS A 138 -0.08 -7.21 16.91
C HIS A 138 1.00 -7.26 15.85
N TRP A 139 2.23 -6.86 16.19
CA TRP A 139 3.37 -6.91 15.29
C TRP A 139 3.66 -8.34 14.83
N LYS A 140 3.73 -9.29 15.78
CA LYS A 140 3.93 -10.71 15.46
C LYS A 140 2.85 -11.24 14.53
N SER A 141 1.58 -10.94 14.81
CA SER A 141 0.46 -11.35 13.96
C SER A 141 0.54 -10.73 12.56
N ALA A 142 0.86 -9.44 12.46
CA ALA A 142 1.03 -8.74 11.19
C ALA A 142 2.14 -9.34 10.33
N VAL A 143 3.31 -9.63 10.92
CA VAL A 143 4.43 -10.26 10.23
C VAL A 143 4.09 -11.68 9.79
N GLN A 144 3.50 -12.50 10.69
CA GLN A 144 3.05 -13.86 10.34
C GLN A 144 2.06 -13.82 9.18
N ASN A 145 1.11 -12.89 9.20
CA ASN A 145 0.10 -12.73 8.15
C ASN A 145 0.73 -12.30 6.82
N LYS A 146 1.65 -11.32 6.83
CA LYS A 146 2.35 -10.83 5.63
C LYS A 146 3.07 -11.95 4.87
N PHE A 147 3.67 -12.89 5.59
CA PHE A 147 4.43 -14.00 5.01
C PHE A 147 3.61 -15.28 4.79
N GLY A 148 2.29 -15.26 5.05
CA GLY A 148 1.46 -16.46 4.97
C GLY A 148 1.87 -17.55 5.97
N HIS A 149 2.44 -17.14 7.11
CA HIS A 149 2.82 -18.03 8.20
C HIS A 149 1.63 -18.30 9.11
N GLU A 150 1.63 -19.47 9.75
CA GLU A 150 0.66 -19.84 10.77
C GLU A 150 0.67 -18.82 11.92
N GLN A 151 -0.54 -18.49 12.42
CA GLN A 151 -0.74 -17.57 13.52
C GLN A 151 -0.46 -18.31 14.83
N SER A 152 0.60 -17.93 15.53
CA SER A 152 0.95 -18.58 16.80
C SER A 152 -0.16 -18.46 17.86
N SER A 153 -0.98 -17.41 17.76
CA SER A 153 -2.14 -17.19 18.62
C SER A 153 -3.29 -18.18 18.37
N CYS A 154 -3.30 -18.88 17.24
CA CYS A 154 -4.32 -19.88 16.91
C CYS A 154 -3.90 -21.32 17.26
N ALA A 155 -2.62 -21.56 17.60
CA ALA A 155 -2.06 -22.91 17.71
C ALA A 155 -2.79 -23.83 18.71
N HIS A 156 -3.24 -23.27 19.84
CA HIS A 156 -3.87 -24.01 20.93
C HIS A 156 -5.39 -24.21 20.76
N ILE A 157 -6.01 -23.49 19.82
CA ILE A 157 -7.45 -23.60 19.49
C ILE A 157 -7.70 -24.14 18.09
N GLN A 158 -6.65 -24.48 17.34
CA GLN A 158 -6.78 -25.03 15.99
C GLN A 158 -7.70 -26.26 16.00
N GLY A 159 -8.63 -26.32 15.05
CA GLY A 159 -9.59 -27.42 14.93
C GLY A 159 -10.79 -27.32 15.86
N GLN A 160 -10.80 -26.40 16.85
CA GLN A 160 -11.97 -26.18 17.67
C GLN A 160 -13.11 -25.55 16.85
N PRO A 161 -14.39 -25.88 17.14
CA PRO A 161 -15.54 -25.25 16.50
C PRO A 161 -15.54 -23.73 16.70
N LEU A 162 -15.84 -22.98 15.65
CA LEU A 162 -16.02 -21.54 15.73
C LEU A 162 -17.32 -21.21 16.45
N ARG A 163 -17.23 -20.33 17.46
CA ARG A 163 -18.40 -19.68 18.04
C ARG A 163 -18.87 -18.58 17.09
N ASP A 164 -20.17 -18.32 17.03
CA ASP A 164 -20.75 -17.22 16.25
C ASP A 164 -20.52 -17.26 14.74
N LEU A 165 -20.74 -18.43 14.12
CA LEU A 165 -20.64 -18.61 12.68
C LEU A 165 -21.71 -17.82 11.91
N PRO A 166 -21.32 -17.04 10.90
CA PRO A 166 -22.21 -16.66 9.81
C PRO A 166 -22.74 -17.93 9.10
N PRO A 167 -24.00 -17.96 8.63
CA PRO A 167 -24.60 -19.14 7.99
C PRO A 167 -23.84 -19.70 6.78
N ASN A 168 -23.01 -18.86 6.13
CA ASN A 168 -22.41 -19.16 4.82
C ASN A 168 -20.92 -19.55 4.86
N LEU A 169 -20.33 -19.74 6.05
CA LEU A 169 -18.92 -20.13 6.16
C LEU A 169 -18.78 -21.66 6.05
N SER A 170 -18.18 -22.12 4.95
CA SER A 170 -17.94 -23.54 4.64
C SER A 170 -17.00 -24.25 5.62
N GLN A 171 -16.33 -23.51 6.51
CA GLN A 171 -15.36 -24.04 7.45
C GLN A 171 -15.75 -23.60 8.86
N ASN A 172 -16.22 -24.56 9.65
CA ASN A 172 -16.79 -24.35 10.98
C ASN A 172 -15.77 -24.47 12.12
N THR A 173 -14.48 -24.63 11.80
CA THR A 173 -13.40 -24.74 12.80
C THR A 173 -12.32 -23.68 12.62
N VAL A 174 -11.62 -23.38 13.72
CA VAL A 174 -10.48 -22.46 13.73
C VAL A 174 -9.36 -23.06 12.88
N ASN A 175 -8.91 -22.32 11.87
CA ASN A 175 -7.73 -22.69 11.09
C ASN A 175 -6.46 -22.09 11.67
N ARG A 176 -5.32 -22.73 11.38
CA ARG A 176 -3.98 -22.32 11.84
C ARG A 176 -3.53 -20.93 11.42
N PHE A 177 -4.18 -20.34 10.41
CA PHE A 177 -3.85 -19.01 9.88
C PHE A 177 -4.75 -17.89 10.43
N GLY A 178 -5.77 -18.24 11.24
CA GLY A 178 -6.73 -17.29 11.81
C GLY A 178 -7.69 -16.65 10.80
N HIS A 179 -7.76 -17.15 9.56
CA HIS A 179 -8.57 -16.53 8.50
C HIS A 179 -10.07 -16.59 8.77
N ASN A 180 -10.55 -17.74 9.26
CA ASN A 180 -11.97 -17.89 9.57
C ASN A 180 -12.38 -16.99 10.76
N LEU A 181 -11.49 -16.81 11.74
CA LEU A 181 -11.70 -15.88 12.87
C LEU A 181 -11.75 -14.42 12.41
N LYS A 182 -10.90 -14.03 11.47
CA LYS A 182 -10.91 -12.68 10.88
C LYS A 182 -12.16 -12.39 10.05
N ASN A 183 -12.82 -13.43 9.53
CA ASN A 183 -14.05 -13.28 8.73
C ASN A 183 -15.33 -13.19 9.57
N ILE A 184 -15.27 -13.41 10.89
CA ILE A 184 -16.45 -13.29 11.75
C ILE A 184 -16.88 -11.82 11.81
N THR A 185 -18.06 -11.54 11.27
CA THR A 185 -18.64 -10.19 11.22
C THR A 185 -19.41 -9.82 12.49
N LYS A 186 -19.89 -10.83 13.24
CA LYS A 186 -20.57 -10.60 14.52
C LYS A 186 -19.66 -9.80 15.47
N GLY A 187 -20.23 -8.82 16.16
CA GLY A 187 -19.49 -7.94 17.07
C GLY A 187 -18.82 -6.74 16.41
N GLY A 188 -19.04 -6.48 15.11
CA GLY A 188 -18.64 -5.23 14.46
C GLY A 188 -17.13 -5.02 14.25
N ARG A 189 -16.30 -6.00 14.58
CA ARG A 189 -14.82 -5.90 14.57
C ARG A 189 -14.24 -5.46 13.23
N ARG A 190 -14.77 -6.00 12.12
CA ARG A 190 -14.39 -5.59 10.76
C ARG A 190 -14.90 -4.20 10.39
N THR A 191 -16.06 -3.80 10.91
CA THR A 191 -16.59 -2.43 10.76
C THR A 191 -15.66 -1.44 11.45
N THR A 192 -15.20 -1.73 12.67
CA THR A 192 -14.21 -0.88 13.36
C THR A 192 -12.91 -0.77 12.57
N MET A 193 -12.42 -1.85 11.94
CA MET A 193 -11.26 -1.77 11.04
C MET A 193 -11.53 -0.88 9.80
N HIS A 194 -12.71 -1.02 9.19
CA HIS A 194 -13.15 -0.21 8.05
C HIS A 194 -13.21 1.28 8.42
N ASP A 195 -13.90 1.61 9.51
CA ASP A 195 -14.07 2.98 10.01
C ASP A 195 -12.71 3.62 10.35
N ASN A 196 -11.79 2.87 10.97
CA ASN A 196 -10.44 3.35 11.26
C ASN A 196 -9.62 3.67 10.00
N LEU A 197 -9.84 2.93 8.90
CA LEU A 197 -9.18 3.20 7.63
C LEU A 197 -9.78 4.44 6.96
N GLN A 198 -11.10 4.57 6.98
CA GLN A 198 -11.82 5.75 6.51
C GLN A 198 -11.35 7.00 7.26
N ASP A 199 -11.27 6.94 8.60
CA ASP A 199 -10.84 8.06 9.43
C ASP A 199 -9.36 8.42 9.21
N LEU A 200 -8.50 7.43 8.99
CA LEU A 200 -7.11 7.69 8.61
C LEU A 200 -7.05 8.47 7.30
N LEU A 201 -7.78 8.05 6.25
CA LEU A 201 -7.77 8.78 4.98
C LEU A 201 -8.39 10.17 5.11
N SER A 202 -9.50 10.30 5.83
CA SER A 202 -10.10 11.61 6.14
C SER A 202 -9.09 12.53 6.82
N LYS A 203 -8.31 12.02 7.79
CA LYS A 203 -7.22 12.78 8.42
C LYS A 203 -6.15 13.19 7.42
N LEU A 204 -5.71 12.28 6.56
CA LEU A 204 -4.65 12.56 5.58
C LEU A 204 -5.08 13.60 4.55
N LEU A 205 -6.32 13.52 4.05
CA LEU A 205 -6.90 14.52 3.16
C LEU A 205 -6.95 15.90 3.83
N ARG A 206 -7.44 15.96 5.08
CA ARG A 206 -7.51 17.21 5.86
C ARG A 206 -6.12 17.83 6.07
N GLN A 207 -5.10 17.03 6.35
CA GLN A 207 -3.74 17.49 6.59
C GLN A 207 -3.11 18.22 5.41
N VAL A 208 -3.55 17.90 4.19
CA VAL A 208 -3.03 18.53 2.95
C VAL A 208 -4.04 19.49 2.32
N GLY A 209 -5.10 19.86 3.04
CA GLY A 209 -6.09 20.83 2.57
C GLY A 209 -7.10 20.30 1.54
N ILE A 210 -7.14 18.99 1.25
CA ILE A 210 -8.11 18.43 0.31
C ILE A 210 -9.50 18.41 0.96
N THR A 211 -10.42 19.14 0.34
CA THR A 211 -11.80 19.27 0.83
C THR A 211 -12.55 17.96 0.61
N HIS A 212 -13.19 17.46 1.66
CA HIS A 212 -13.98 16.23 1.60
C HIS A 212 -15.13 16.23 2.62
N ASP A 213 -16.10 15.34 2.38
CA ASP A 213 -17.19 14.96 3.27
C ASP A 213 -17.04 13.49 3.68
N GLY A 214 -17.64 13.12 4.81
CA GLY A 214 -17.49 11.80 5.43
C GLY A 214 -16.21 11.67 6.27
N GLY A 215 -16.18 10.64 7.12
CA GLY A 215 -15.09 10.41 8.07
C GLY A 215 -15.03 11.45 9.20
N ARG A 216 -14.17 11.20 10.19
CA ARG A 216 -14.05 12.04 11.40
C ARG A 216 -13.57 13.48 11.11
N PHE A 217 -12.83 13.71 10.03
CA PHE A 217 -12.17 14.98 9.71
C PHE A 217 -12.75 15.69 8.47
N GLY A 218 -13.83 15.17 7.87
CA GLY A 218 -14.55 15.80 6.78
C GLY A 218 -15.40 17.01 7.23
N ARG A 219 -15.84 17.84 6.28
CA ARG A 219 -16.74 18.99 6.58
C ARG A 219 -18.05 18.53 7.20
N THR A 220 -18.62 17.47 6.64
CA THR A 220 -19.73 16.72 7.23
C THR A 220 -19.25 15.33 7.64
N ARG A 221 -19.72 14.81 8.78
CA ARG A 221 -19.27 13.51 9.31
C ARG A 221 -19.80 12.29 8.54
N ARG A 222 -20.90 12.44 7.80
CA ARG A 222 -21.60 11.34 7.13
C ARG A 222 -22.11 11.77 5.76
N CYS A 223 -22.10 10.86 4.81
CA CYS A 223 -22.60 11.07 3.45
C CYS A 223 -24.00 10.50 3.22
N ALA A 224 -24.75 10.15 4.29
CA ALA A 224 -26.02 9.43 4.19
C ALA A 224 -27.12 10.19 3.41
N SER A 225 -27.06 11.51 3.39
CA SER A 225 -28.05 12.36 2.71
C SER A 225 -27.84 12.49 1.20
N THR A 226 -26.69 12.05 0.66
CA THR A 226 -26.26 12.31 -0.73
C THR A 226 -27.32 11.97 -1.79
N PHE A 227 -28.00 10.83 -1.62
CA PHE A 227 -29.02 10.34 -2.54
C PHE A 227 -30.44 10.38 -1.95
N SER A 228 -30.60 10.84 -0.71
CA SER A 228 -31.86 10.69 0.03
C SER A 228 -33.05 11.38 -0.65
N ALA A 229 -32.84 12.55 -1.24
CA ALA A 229 -33.89 13.29 -1.95
C ALA A 229 -34.29 12.64 -3.29
N GLU A 230 -33.39 11.88 -3.90
CA GLU A 230 -33.55 11.32 -5.25
C GLU A 230 -34.21 9.96 -5.26
N VAL A 231 -33.99 9.19 -4.19
CA VAL A 231 -34.54 7.84 -4.04
C VAL A 231 -36.05 7.87 -3.76
N ASN A 232 -36.60 9.00 -3.32
CA ASN A 232 -38.03 9.10 -3.00
C ASN A 232 -38.61 10.49 -3.29
N ARG A 233 -38.63 10.89 -4.57
CA ARG A 233 -39.14 12.21 -5.02
C ARG A 233 -40.65 12.42 -4.82
N GLY A 234 -41.40 11.43 -4.34
CA GLY A 234 -42.88 11.44 -4.39
C GLY A 234 -43.64 10.95 -3.15
N GLN A 235 -42.98 10.42 -2.11
CA GLN A 235 -43.64 10.00 -0.87
C GLN A 235 -42.76 10.35 0.35
N PRO A 236 -43.33 10.75 1.50
CA PRO A 236 -42.54 10.83 2.72
C PRO A 236 -41.95 9.45 3.03
N LEU A 237 -40.64 9.38 3.30
CA LEU A 237 -40.02 8.16 3.81
C LEU A 237 -40.82 7.71 5.05
N PRO A 238 -41.16 6.41 5.17
CA PRO A 238 -41.87 5.91 6.34
C PRO A 238 -41.10 6.33 7.61
N ARG A 239 -41.70 7.23 8.41
CA ARG A 239 -41.06 7.86 9.58
C ARG A 239 -40.63 6.86 10.67
N ASN A 240 -41.09 5.60 10.59
CA ASN A 240 -40.87 4.56 11.58
C ASN A 240 -39.96 3.42 11.13
N ASP A 241 -39.34 3.49 9.95
CA ASP A 241 -38.64 2.32 9.43
C ASP A 241 -37.12 2.50 9.47
N ASP A 242 -36.47 1.74 10.33
CA ASP A 242 -35.07 1.31 10.17
C ASP A 242 -34.80 0.76 8.74
N GLN A 243 -35.84 0.41 7.98
CA GLN A 243 -35.78 -0.01 6.56
C GLN A 243 -35.47 1.13 5.58
N GLY A 244 -35.94 2.37 5.79
CA GLY A 244 -35.64 3.48 4.87
C GLY A 244 -34.13 3.78 4.80
N SER A 245 -33.46 3.64 5.95
CA SER A 245 -31.99 3.71 6.03
C SER A 245 -31.29 2.44 5.53
N GLN A 246 -31.95 1.28 5.47
CA GLN A 246 -31.36 0.05 4.91
C GLN A 246 -31.22 0.10 3.40
N TRP A 247 -32.12 0.79 2.69
CA TRP A 247 -32.15 0.76 1.23
C TRP A 247 -31.06 1.63 0.61
N LEU A 248 -30.65 2.69 1.31
CA LEU A 248 -29.54 3.54 0.92
C LEU A 248 -28.16 2.89 1.17
N ARG A 249 -28.07 1.81 1.97
CA ARG A 249 -26.78 1.20 2.36
C ARG A 249 -25.93 0.70 1.19
N GLY A 250 -26.49 0.57 -0.01
CA GLY A 250 -25.76 0.19 -1.22
C GLY A 250 -25.25 1.35 -2.08
N ILE A 251 -25.58 2.60 -1.74
CA ILE A 251 -25.19 3.79 -2.52
C ILE A 251 -24.69 4.96 -1.66
N ILE A 252 -24.70 4.81 -0.33
CA ILE A 252 -24.07 5.79 0.57
C ILE A 252 -22.55 5.61 0.48
N PRO A 253 -21.81 6.61 -0.01
CA PRO A 253 -20.35 6.55 -0.04
C PRO A 253 -19.77 6.75 1.36
N ASP A 254 -18.56 6.26 1.58
CA ASP A 254 -17.83 6.51 2.83
C ASP A 254 -17.30 7.94 2.88
N LEU A 255 -16.77 8.47 1.77
CA LEU A 255 -16.33 9.86 1.62
C LEU A 255 -16.82 10.46 0.30
N ILE A 256 -16.83 11.79 0.22
CA ILE A 256 -16.94 12.53 -1.04
C ILE A 256 -15.76 13.48 -1.11
N ILE A 257 -14.90 13.33 -2.12
CA ILE A 257 -13.74 14.21 -2.33
C ILE A 257 -14.13 15.31 -3.31
N HIS A 258 -13.80 16.56 -2.97
CA HIS A 258 -13.99 17.72 -3.83
C HIS A 258 -12.64 18.08 -4.45
N GLY A 259 -12.48 17.76 -5.73
CA GLY A 259 -11.22 17.82 -6.46
C GLY A 259 -10.87 19.17 -7.05
N THR A 260 -11.68 20.21 -6.82
CA THR A 260 -11.46 21.55 -7.37
C THR A 260 -10.08 22.09 -7.02
N GLY A 261 -9.29 22.40 -8.05
CA GLY A 261 -7.94 22.96 -7.88
C GLY A 261 -6.88 21.96 -7.41
N LEU A 262 -7.18 20.66 -7.40
CA LEU A 262 -6.15 19.64 -7.15
C LEU A 262 -5.21 19.51 -8.33
N SER A 263 -3.95 19.22 -8.03
CA SER A 263 -2.94 18.98 -9.05
C SER A 263 -3.18 17.66 -9.77
N GLU A 264 -2.82 17.61 -11.06
CA GLU A 264 -2.80 16.36 -11.83
C GLU A 264 -1.92 15.30 -11.17
N PRO A 265 -2.43 14.06 -10.99
CA PRO A 265 -1.63 13.00 -10.40
C PRO A 265 -0.49 12.58 -11.32
N ARG A 266 0.57 12.03 -10.74
CA ARG A 266 1.65 11.42 -11.52
C ARG A 266 1.23 10.09 -12.14
N HIS A 267 0.21 9.46 -11.56
CA HIS A 267 -0.32 8.18 -12.01
C HIS A 267 -1.82 8.28 -12.29
N ARG A 268 -2.20 8.03 -13.56
CA ARG A 268 -3.60 7.88 -13.96
C ARG A 268 -4.03 6.42 -13.82
N ASP A 269 -5.25 6.22 -13.32
CA ASP A 269 -5.85 4.89 -13.30
C ASP A 269 -6.51 4.61 -14.68
N PRO A 270 -6.36 3.40 -15.23
CA PRO A 270 -6.92 3.07 -16.54
C PRO A 270 -8.46 3.02 -16.57
N SER A 271 -9.14 3.11 -15.43
CA SER A 271 -10.61 3.11 -15.35
C SER A 271 -11.28 4.38 -15.87
N GLY A 272 -10.52 5.45 -16.12
CA GLY A 272 -11.07 6.77 -16.48
C GLY A 272 -11.41 7.65 -15.27
N LEU A 273 -11.27 7.13 -14.05
CA LEU A 273 -11.42 7.92 -12.81
C LEU A 273 -10.36 9.04 -12.74
N THR A 274 -10.83 10.29 -12.63
CA THR A 274 -9.98 11.48 -12.44
C THR A 274 -10.41 12.24 -11.18
N LEU A 275 -9.48 12.60 -10.28
CA LEU A 275 -9.83 13.39 -9.10
C LEU A 275 -9.78 14.90 -9.35
N PRO A 276 -8.79 15.45 -10.09
CA PRO A 276 -8.71 16.89 -10.33
C PRO A 276 -9.99 17.42 -10.96
N ASP A 277 -10.48 18.51 -10.38
CA ASP A 277 -11.69 19.26 -10.77
C ASP A 277 -13.01 18.47 -10.79
N GLU A 278 -13.00 17.25 -10.26
CA GLU A 278 -14.18 16.40 -10.13
C GLU A 278 -14.67 16.29 -8.69
N VAL A 279 -15.96 16.03 -8.51
CA VAL A 279 -16.52 15.59 -7.23
C VAL A 279 -16.64 14.08 -7.26
N THR A 280 -15.89 13.39 -6.41
CA THR A 280 -15.75 11.92 -6.50
C THR A 280 -16.30 11.23 -5.27
N LEU A 281 -17.17 10.24 -5.49
CA LEU A 281 -17.62 9.33 -4.44
C LEU A 281 -16.50 8.34 -4.10
N VAL A 282 -16.27 8.12 -2.82
CA VAL A 282 -15.28 7.15 -2.33
C VAL A 282 -15.96 6.10 -1.47
N ASP A 283 -15.74 4.83 -1.78
CA ASP A 283 -16.31 3.69 -1.06
C ASP A 283 -15.20 2.68 -0.74
N PHE A 284 -14.78 2.64 0.53
CA PHE A 284 -13.72 1.75 0.97
C PHE A 284 -14.20 0.31 0.95
N LYS A 285 -13.28 -0.60 0.66
CA LYS A 285 -13.53 -2.03 0.78
C LYS A 285 -12.44 -2.70 1.59
N THR A 286 -12.85 -3.43 2.62
CA THR A 286 -11.97 -4.36 3.33
C THR A 286 -12.29 -5.77 2.85
N LEU A 287 -11.33 -6.47 2.26
CA LEU A 287 -11.52 -7.85 1.81
C LEU A 287 -11.04 -8.83 2.88
N GLY A 288 -11.92 -9.73 3.28
CA GLY A 288 -11.55 -10.86 4.12
C GLY A 288 -10.74 -11.91 3.35
N VAL A 289 -10.31 -12.95 4.08
CA VAL A 289 -9.62 -14.09 3.47
C VAL A 289 -10.67 -15.12 3.08
N GLU A 290 -11.03 -15.20 1.80
CA GLU A 290 -12.08 -16.12 1.36
C GLU A 290 -11.66 -17.59 1.45
N SER A 291 -12.67 -18.46 1.67
CA SER A 291 -12.48 -19.90 1.61
C SER A 291 -12.23 -20.39 0.19
N ARG A 292 -11.81 -21.65 0.07
CA ARG A 292 -11.16 -22.30 -1.08
C ARG A 292 -11.87 -22.24 -2.46
N ALA A 293 -13.08 -21.69 -2.58
CA ALA A 293 -13.97 -21.93 -3.73
C ALA A 293 -13.91 -20.91 -4.89
N HIS A 294 -13.32 -19.72 -4.70
CA HIS A 294 -13.21 -18.70 -5.76
C HIS A 294 -11.81 -18.63 -6.41
N HIS A 295 -10.94 -19.61 -6.15
CA HIS A 295 -9.52 -19.58 -6.49
C HIS A 295 -9.21 -20.09 -7.90
N GLN A 296 -9.86 -19.54 -8.93
CA GLN A 296 -9.31 -19.65 -10.27
C GLN A 296 -8.11 -18.71 -10.39
N ALA A 297 -6.90 -19.29 -10.35
CA ALA A 297 -5.73 -19.03 -11.19
C ALA A 297 -5.32 -17.59 -11.57
N SER A 298 -5.92 -16.53 -11.05
CA SER A 298 -5.57 -15.17 -11.46
C SER A 298 -4.29 -14.75 -10.74
N SER A 299 -3.28 -14.41 -11.53
CA SER A 299 -2.08 -13.68 -11.11
C SER A 299 -2.38 -12.22 -10.72
N GLN A 300 -3.67 -11.86 -10.62
CA GLN A 300 -4.17 -10.52 -10.47
C GLN A 300 -4.51 -10.23 -9.01
N SER A 301 -4.18 -9.01 -8.57
CA SER A 301 -4.45 -8.55 -7.22
C SER A 301 -5.97 -8.50 -6.96
N ARG A 302 -6.45 -9.21 -5.92
CA ARG A 302 -7.88 -9.30 -5.59
C ARG A 302 -8.48 -7.96 -5.20
N VAL A 303 -7.69 -7.12 -4.55
CA VAL A 303 -8.12 -5.76 -4.20
C VAL A 303 -8.39 -4.92 -5.45
N ASN A 304 -7.61 -5.11 -6.52
CA ASN A 304 -7.90 -4.46 -7.81
C ASN A 304 -9.13 -5.07 -8.48
N ALA A 305 -9.27 -6.40 -8.50
CA ALA A 305 -10.47 -7.04 -9.05
C ALA A 305 -11.76 -6.52 -8.36
N ARG A 306 -11.71 -6.36 -7.03
CA ARG A 306 -12.83 -5.79 -6.28
C ARG A 306 -13.08 -4.33 -6.62
N GLN A 307 -12.05 -3.50 -6.76
CA GLN A 307 -12.25 -2.08 -7.06
C GLN A 307 -13.00 -1.87 -8.38
N HIS A 308 -12.74 -2.70 -9.39
CA HIS A 308 -13.29 -2.51 -10.74
C HIS A 308 -14.80 -2.77 -10.82
N VAL A 309 -15.37 -3.54 -9.90
CA VAL A 309 -16.80 -3.85 -9.91
C VAL A 309 -17.66 -2.86 -9.11
N VAL A 310 -17.06 -1.95 -8.32
CA VAL A 310 -17.83 -1.06 -7.43
C VAL A 310 -18.65 -0.03 -8.19
N THR A 311 -18.11 0.55 -9.27
CA THR A 311 -18.87 1.49 -10.12
C THR A 311 -20.12 0.82 -10.71
N ASP A 312 -19.99 -0.43 -11.17
CA ASP A 312 -21.12 -1.20 -11.69
C ASP A 312 -22.13 -1.52 -10.57
N GLU A 313 -21.67 -1.84 -9.37
CA GLU A 313 -22.55 -2.04 -8.22
C GLU A 313 -23.36 -0.80 -7.88
N TYR A 314 -22.74 0.38 -7.85
CA TYR A 314 -23.41 1.66 -7.63
C TYR A 314 -24.43 1.94 -8.73
N THR A 315 -24.02 1.80 -9.99
CA THR A 315 -24.88 2.03 -11.14
C THR A 315 -26.09 1.09 -11.14
N ASN A 316 -25.86 -0.20 -10.89
CA ASN A 316 -26.93 -1.19 -10.82
C ASN A 316 -27.82 -0.99 -9.59
N HIS A 317 -27.28 -0.48 -8.48
CA HIS A 317 -28.06 -0.16 -7.30
C HIS A 317 -28.93 1.09 -7.51
N ALA A 318 -28.39 2.16 -8.10
CA ALA A 318 -29.12 3.38 -8.46
C ALA A 318 -30.32 3.05 -9.38
N LYS A 319 -30.09 2.27 -10.44
CA LYS A 319 -31.15 1.81 -11.36
C LYS A 319 -32.26 1.01 -10.63
N ARG A 320 -31.88 0.14 -9.69
CA ARG A 320 -32.84 -0.62 -8.88
C ARG A 320 -33.66 0.28 -7.97
N LEU A 321 -33.05 1.30 -7.36
CA LEU A 321 -33.75 2.29 -6.55
C LEU A 321 -34.75 3.09 -7.40
N ASP A 322 -34.34 3.52 -8.60
CA ASP A 322 -35.21 4.25 -9.52
C ASP A 322 -36.40 3.43 -10.02
N GLN A 323 -36.19 2.17 -10.38
CA GLN A 323 -37.28 1.26 -10.76
C GLN A 323 -38.25 1.03 -9.60
N LYS A 324 -37.72 0.84 -8.40
CA LYS A 324 -38.51 0.47 -7.23
C LYS A 324 -39.32 1.62 -6.64
N TYR A 325 -38.76 2.83 -6.60
CA TYR A 325 -39.37 3.96 -5.87
C TYR A 325 -39.81 5.11 -6.75
N ASN A 326 -39.15 5.30 -7.89
CA ASN A 326 -39.49 6.36 -8.83
C ASN A 326 -40.30 5.86 -10.03
N GLY A 327 -40.68 4.57 -10.04
CA GLY A 327 -41.44 3.94 -11.13
C GLY A 327 -40.73 4.02 -12.49
N THR A 328 -39.41 4.18 -12.49
CA THR A 328 -38.64 4.39 -13.72
C THR A 328 -38.63 3.10 -14.55
N PRO A 329 -39.05 3.13 -15.83
CA PRO A 329 -39.02 1.95 -16.70
C PRO A 329 -37.61 1.39 -16.89
N VAL A 330 -37.50 0.08 -17.08
CA VAL A 330 -36.22 -0.59 -17.38
C VAL A 330 -35.59 0.01 -18.65
N GLY A 331 -34.29 0.30 -18.60
CA GLY A 331 -33.55 0.93 -19.69
C GLY A 331 -33.66 2.45 -19.75
N THR A 332 -34.53 3.06 -18.93
CA THR A 332 -34.63 4.52 -18.80
C THR A 332 -33.81 5.01 -17.61
N ARG A 333 -33.14 6.15 -17.76
CA ARG A 333 -32.39 6.79 -16.67
C ARG A 333 -33.37 7.44 -15.68
N GLY A 334 -33.30 7.04 -14.42
CA GLY A 334 -34.06 7.66 -13.34
C GLY A 334 -33.27 8.74 -12.60
N PRO A 335 -33.90 9.41 -11.61
CA PRO A 335 -33.29 10.53 -10.90
C PRO A 335 -32.09 10.11 -10.01
N THR A 336 -32.09 8.92 -9.42
CA THR A 336 -30.95 8.43 -8.63
C THR A 336 -29.74 8.14 -9.51
N GLU A 337 -29.95 7.49 -10.66
CA GLU A 337 -28.87 7.29 -11.66
C GLU A 337 -28.37 8.63 -12.20
N ALA A 338 -29.27 9.59 -12.47
CA ALA A 338 -28.88 10.92 -12.92
C ALA A 338 -27.99 11.62 -11.87
N LYS A 339 -28.38 11.57 -10.60
CA LYS A 339 -27.59 12.14 -9.50
C LYS A 339 -26.22 11.48 -9.35
N LEU A 340 -26.14 10.15 -9.50
CA LEU A 340 -24.87 9.43 -9.44
C LEU A 340 -23.88 9.96 -10.51
N ARG A 341 -24.37 10.24 -11.71
CA ARG A 341 -23.55 10.75 -12.82
C ARG A 341 -23.04 12.17 -12.64
N GLU A 342 -23.59 12.94 -11.69
CA GLU A 342 -23.03 14.25 -11.32
C GLU A 342 -21.68 14.11 -10.59
N PHE A 343 -21.37 12.91 -10.08
CA PHE A 343 -20.11 12.63 -9.40
C PHE A 343 -19.18 11.87 -10.34
N ASN A 344 -18.27 12.57 -11.01
CA ASN A 344 -17.23 11.97 -11.85
C ASN A 344 -17.81 11.02 -12.92
N GLU A 345 -18.88 11.46 -13.58
CA GLU A 345 -19.67 10.70 -14.57
C GLU A 345 -20.26 9.37 -14.04
N GLY A 346 -20.31 9.20 -12.73
CA GLY A 346 -20.78 8.01 -12.03
C GLY A 346 -19.67 7.03 -11.63
N HIS A 347 -18.41 7.36 -11.90
CA HIS A 347 -17.27 6.56 -11.44
C HIS A 347 -17.10 6.71 -9.92
N VAL A 348 -16.91 5.56 -9.25
CA VAL A 348 -16.69 5.52 -7.81
C VAL A 348 -15.25 5.14 -7.53
N CYS A 349 -14.55 5.98 -6.76
CA CYS A 349 -13.25 5.63 -6.22
C CYS A 349 -13.45 4.54 -5.16
N ALA A 350 -12.88 3.36 -5.39
CA ALA A 350 -13.04 2.21 -4.51
C ALA A 350 -11.71 1.73 -3.88
N PRO A 351 -11.10 2.50 -2.96
CA PRO A 351 -9.88 2.09 -2.27
C PRO A 351 -10.12 0.78 -1.52
N THR A 352 -9.45 -0.28 -1.96
CA THR A 352 -9.66 -1.62 -1.42
C THR A 352 -8.39 -2.10 -0.72
N VAL A 353 -8.53 -2.69 0.46
CA VAL A 353 -7.44 -3.30 1.22
C VAL A 353 -7.69 -4.77 1.48
N GLY A 354 -6.63 -5.56 1.45
CA GLY A 354 -6.69 -7.00 1.61
C GLY A 354 -5.93 -7.51 2.83
N PRO A 355 -6.00 -8.83 3.06
CA PRO A 355 -5.45 -9.46 4.23
C PRO A 355 -3.91 -9.57 4.22
N ALA A 356 -3.24 -9.52 3.08
CA ALA A 356 -1.77 -9.43 3.03
C ALA A 356 -1.25 -8.00 3.28
N GLY A 357 -2.14 -7.05 3.57
CA GLY A 357 -1.84 -5.62 3.67
C GLY A 357 -1.69 -4.94 2.31
N GLU A 358 -2.01 -5.65 1.23
CA GLU A 358 -2.08 -5.11 -0.12
C GLU A 358 -3.22 -4.10 -0.26
N VAL A 359 -3.03 -3.11 -1.15
CA VAL A 359 -4.00 -2.04 -1.41
C VAL A 359 -4.21 -1.91 -2.91
N SER A 360 -5.38 -1.41 -3.31
CA SER A 360 -5.75 -1.30 -4.72
C SER A 360 -5.13 -0.09 -5.43
N SER A 361 -5.21 -0.03 -6.76
CA SER A 361 -4.71 1.13 -7.53
C SER A 361 -5.47 2.41 -7.20
N HIS A 362 -6.77 2.35 -6.92
CA HIS A 362 -7.54 3.50 -6.40
C HIS A 362 -6.96 4.01 -5.07
N MET A 363 -6.55 3.13 -4.14
CA MET A 363 -5.87 3.58 -2.92
C MET A 363 -4.52 4.24 -3.23
N GLU A 364 -3.69 3.63 -4.08
CA GLU A 364 -2.39 4.21 -4.47
C GLU A 364 -2.56 5.57 -5.18
N MET A 365 -3.60 5.74 -6.01
CA MET A 365 -3.95 7.01 -6.64
C MET A 365 -4.29 8.08 -5.58
N LEU A 366 -5.13 7.77 -4.60
CA LEU A 366 -5.44 8.70 -3.50
C LEU A 366 -4.18 9.11 -2.74
N LEU A 367 -3.30 8.14 -2.45
CA LEU A 367 -2.04 8.41 -1.75
C LEU A 367 -1.07 9.26 -2.57
N ASP A 368 -1.05 9.10 -3.90
CA ASP A 368 -0.27 9.93 -4.83
C ASP A 368 -0.75 11.38 -4.80
N HIS A 369 -2.07 11.64 -4.84
CA HIS A 369 -2.62 12.99 -4.73
C HIS A 369 -2.31 13.64 -3.38
N ILE A 370 -2.51 12.90 -2.27
CA ILE A 370 -2.17 13.40 -0.94
C ILE A 370 -0.68 13.76 -0.86
N ALA A 371 0.19 12.93 -1.44
CA ALA A 371 1.63 13.20 -1.47
C ALA A 371 1.98 14.39 -2.37
N GLY A 372 1.29 14.58 -3.48
CA GLY A 372 1.40 15.75 -4.36
C GLY A 372 1.12 17.05 -3.63
N GLU A 373 -0.05 17.16 -3.00
CA GLU A 373 -0.44 18.36 -2.26
C GLU A 373 0.47 18.64 -1.06
N ALA A 374 0.89 17.59 -0.34
CA ALA A 374 1.90 17.71 0.70
C ALA A 374 3.25 18.22 0.17
N ALA A 375 3.65 17.79 -1.03
CA ALA A 375 4.91 18.19 -1.65
C ALA A 375 4.87 19.65 -2.13
N TYR A 376 3.77 20.11 -2.72
CA TYR A 376 3.60 21.52 -3.08
C TYR A 376 3.67 22.43 -1.85
N THR A 377 2.97 22.04 -0.78
CA THR A 377 3.05 22.77 0.50
C THR A 377 4.49 22.79 1.04
N HIS A 378 5.20 21.67 0.96
CA HIS A 378 6.59 21.57 1.42
C HIS A 378 7.53 22.46 0.61
N CYS A 379 7.48 22.40 -0.72
CA CYS A 379 8.30 23.22 -1.62
C CYS A 379 7.96 24.71 -1.53
N GLY A 380 6.76 25.08 -1.07
CA GLY A 380 6.41 26.47 -0.76
C GLY A 380 7.18 27.05 0.44
N HIS A 381 7.70 26.19 1.32
CA HIS A 381 8.45 26.60 2.53
C HIS A 381 9.95 26.30 2.44
N TYR A 382 10.34 25.27 1.68
CA TYR A 382 11.71 24.78 1.59
C TYR A 382 12.17 24.70 0.13
N ASP A 383 13.41 25.08 -0.14
CA ASP A 383 14.04 24.94 -1.46
C ASP A 383 14.45 23.47 -1.70
N VAL A 384 13.47 22.65 -2.06
CA VAL A 384 13.62 21.21 -2.30
C VAL A 384 12.97 20.86 -3.63
N ASN A 385 13.56 19.91 -4.37
CA ASN A 385 12.99 19.44 -5.62
C ASN A 385 11.61 18.78 -5.39
N ILE A 386 10.59 19.21 -6.15
CA ILE A 386 9.22 18.69 -6.04
C ILE A 386 9.11 17.17 -6.25
N LYS A 387 10.02 16.55 -7.02
CA LYS A 387 10.05 15.10 -7.19
C LYS A 387 10.48 14.39 -5.92
N GLU A 388 11.46 14.94 -5.21
CA GLU A 388 12.00 14.40 -3.97
C GLU A 388 11.02 14.60 -2.82
N ALA A 389 10.48 15.80 -2.67
CA ALA A 389 9.45 16.12 -1.67
C ALA A 389 8.23 15.19 -1.83
N HIS A 390 7.78 14.96 -3.07
CA HIS A 390 6.72 14.02 -3.37
C HIS A 390 7.05 12.59 -2.95
N ASN A 391 8.23 12.07 -3.34
CA ASN A 391 8.61 10.70 -2.99
C ASN A 391 8.71 10.49 -1.48
N LEU A 392 9.24 11.48 -0.76
CA LEU A 392 9.28 11.51 0.70
C LEU A 392 7.87 11.40 1.29
N HIS A 393 6.94 12.27 0.87
CA HIS A 393 5.57 12.26 1.38
C HIS A 393 4.80 11.00 0.99
N LEU A 394 5.01 10.50 -0.23
CA LEU A 394 4.39 9.28 -0.72
C LEU A 394 4.83 8.06 0.10
N GLN A 395 6.11 7.95 0.43
CA GLN A 395 6.61 6.90 1.33
C GLN A 395 5.99 7.02 2.72
N ARG A 396 5.89 8.24 3.27
CA ARG A 396 5.27 8.50 4.58
C ARG A 396 3.80 8.09 4.62
N VAL A 397 3.00 8.45 3.63
CA VAL A 397 1.56 8.10 3.60
C VAL A 397 1.35 6.61 3.33
N ARG A 398 2.15 5.99 2.45
CA ARG A 398 2.14 4.53 2.25
C ARG A 398 2.45 3.78 3.54
N ARG A 399 3.44 4.22 4.31
CA ARG A 399 3.75 3.64 5.63
C ARG A 399 2.59 3.79 6.61
N LYS A 400 1.93 4.96 6.64
CA LYS A 400 0.75 5.18 7.49
C LYS A 400 -0.37 4.18 7.16
N VAL A 401 -0.71 4.04 5.88
CA VAL A 401 -1.75 3.09 5.45
C VAL A 401 -1.34 1.64 5.71
N CYS A 402 -0.11 1.26 5.37
CA CYS A 402 0.41 -0.10 5.56
C CYS A 402 0.27 -0.57 7.01
N HIS A 403 0.78 0.22 7.95
CA HIS A 403 0.70 -0.11 9.37
C HIS A 403 -0.74 -0.10 9.89
N ASN A 404 -1.60 0.81 9.42
CA ASN A 404 -3.00 0.83 9.84
C ASN A 404 -3.73 -0.44 9.41
N VAL A 405 -3.56 -0.87 8.15
CA VAL A 405 -4.16 -2.11 7.62
C VAL A 405 -3.66 -3.34 8.37
N HIS A 406 -2.35 -3.47 8.57
CA HIS A 406 -1.78 -4.60 9.30
C HIS A 406 -2.22 -4.64 10.76
N ARG A 407 -2.26 -3.48 11.44
CA ARG A 407 -2.77 -3.36 12.82
C ARG A 407 -4.25 -3.73 12.87
N GLY A 408 -5.06 -3.24 11.94
CA GLY A 408 -6.48 -3.54 11.85
C GLY A 408 -6.74 -5.05 11.79
N TRP A 409 -6.04 -5.77 10.90
CA TRP A 409 -6.17 -7.23 10.80
C TRP A 409 -5.70 -7.98 12.06
N ALA A 410 -4.66 -7.48 12.73
CA ALA A 410 -4.18 -8.08 13.97
C ALA A 410 -5.15 -7.85 15.14
N VAL A 411 -5.74 -6.66 15.25
CA VAL A 411 -6.77 -6.32 16.25
C VAL A 411 -8.03 -7.14 16.01
N VAL A 412 -8.48 -7.28 14.75
CA VAL A 412 -9.61 -8.14 14.40
C VAL A 412 -9.36 -9.58 14.88
N LEU A 413 -8.15 -10.11 14.66
CA LEU A 413 -7.81 -11.46 15.14
C LEU A 413 -7.82 -11.55 16.66
N GLU A 414 -7.20 -10.60 17.37
CA GLU A 414 -7.17 -10.56 18.83
C GLU A 414 -8.57 -10.50 19.43
N GLN A 415 -9.44 -9.61 18.94
CA GLN A 415 -10.82 -9.50 19.40
C GLN A 415 -11.64 -10.76 19.05
N SER A 416 -11.33 -11.43 17.94
CA SER A 416 -11.91 -12.74 17.60
C SER A 416 -11.47 -13.85 18.54
N LEU A 417 -10.21 -13.86 18.95
CA LEU A 417 -9.67 -14.81 19.93
C LEU A 417 -10.30 -14.60 21.32
N GLN A 418 -10.38 -13.36 21.80
CA GLN A 418 -11.00 -13.01 23.08
C GLN A 418 -12.48 -13.44 23.16
N ALA A 419 -13.23 -13.28 22.07
CA ALA A 419 -14.62 -13.71 22.01
C ALA A 419 -14.79 -15.24 21.93
N HIS A 420 -13.81 -15.95 21.36
CA HIS A 420 -13.87 -17.40 21.21
C HIS A 420 -13.65 -18.15 22.54
N GLY A 421 -12.86 -17.58 23.45
CA GLY A 421 -12.70 -18.07 24.82
C GLY A 421 -11.59 -17.32 25.55
N PRO A 422 -11.44 -17.50 26.88
CA PRO A 422 -10.38 -16.87 27.65
C PRO A 422 -9.03 -17.51 27.26
N ILE A 423 -8.44 -16.99 26.20
CA ILE A 423 -7.03 -17.19 25.90
C ILE A 423 -6.31 -16.19 26.78
N PHE A 424 -5.41 -16.68 27.63
CA PHE A 424 -4.57 -15.88 28.52
C PHE A 424 -3.80 -14.82 27.74
N TYR A 425 -4.45 -13.69 27.51
CA TYR A 425 -3.83 -12.43 27.20
C TYR A 425 -3.84 -11.65 28.50
N ALA A 426 -2.69 -11.64 29.19
CA ALA A 426 -2.44 -10.60 30.16
C ALA A 426 -2.51 -9.27 29.39
N SER A 427 -3.67 -8.62 29.46
CA SER A 427 -3.85 -7.27 28.95
C SER A 427 -2.82 -6.40 29.66
N PRO A 428 -1.90 -5.70 28.97
CA PRO A 428 -1.18 -4.62 29.62
C PRO A 428 -2.25 -3.62 30.03
N ALA A 429 -2.47 -3.47 31.34
CA ALA A 429 -3.31 -2.43 31.88
C ALA A 429 -2.81 -1.08 31.32
N GLY A 430 -3.67 -0.41 30.56
CA GLY A 430 -3.37 0.85 29.91
C GLY A 430 -3.83 0.88 28.45
N THR A 431 -5.12 1.12 28.24
CA THR A 431 -5.55 1.86 27.05
C THR A 431 -4.79 3.19 27.06
N PRO A 432 -3.92 3.49 26.09
CA PRO A 432 -3.45 4.85 25.92
C PRO A 432 -4.69 5.66 25.60
N GLN A 433 -5.07 6.56 26.50
CA GLN A 433 -5.98 7.63 26.20
C GLN A 433 -5.40 8.34 24.96
N GLU A 434 -6.18 8.44 23.89
CA GLU A 434 -5.81 9.24 22.73
C GLU A 434 -5.76 10.70 23.19
N ASP A 435 -4.60 11.14 23.66
CA ASP A 435 -4.34 12.57 23.90
C ASP A 435 -4.35 13.26 22.53
N ALA A 436 -5.53 13.72 22.14
CA ALA A 436 -5.80 14.45 20.91
C ALA A 436 -5.02 15.77 20.80
N GLU A 437 -4.36 16.21 21.87
CA GLU A 437 -3.72 17.53 21.98
C GLU A 437 -2.19 17.50 21.86
N ALA A 438 -1.56 16.33 21.74
CA ALA A 438 -0.12 16.22 21.43
C ALA A 438 0.17 16.02 19.93
N GLU A 439 -0.85 16.16 19.07
CA GLU A 439 -0.74 15.87 17.64
C GLU A 439 -0.05 16.98 16.82
N GLU A 440 0.10 18.19 17.38
CA GLU A 440 0.58 19.37 16.65
C GLU A 440 2.08 19.64 16.80
N GLN A 441 2.76 19.00 17.77
CA GLN A 441 4.18 19.24 18.03
C GLN A 441 5.00 17.94 17.92
N MET A 442 5.93 17.92 16.96
CA MET A 442 6.98 16.91 16.71
C MET A 442 6.68 15.79 15.69
N ASP A 443 6.75 16.15 14.40
CA ASP A 443 7.26 15.26 13.33
C ASP A 443 8.71 15.67 12.94
N PHE A 444 9.47 16.22 13.90
CA PHE A 444 10.86 16.69 13.72
C PHE A 444 11.94 15.60 13.89
N ASP A 445 11.59 14.40 14.37
CA ASP A 445 12.54 13.29 14.49
C ASP A 445 12.67 12.47 13.18
N ALA A 446 12.84 13.17 12.06
CA ALA A 446 13.26 12.58 10.79
C ALA A 446 14.78 12.56 10.61
N HIS A 447 15.56 12.98 11.62
CA HIS A 447 17.03 13.11 11.52
C HIS A 447 17.85 11.85 11.84
N ILE A 448 17.21 10.69 11.97
CA ILE A 448 17.94 9.42 12.01
C ILE A 448 17.41 8.60 10.85
N PHE A 449 17.98 8.78 9.65
CA PHE A 449 18.07 7.85 8.51
C PHE A 449 18.39 8.59 7.19
N GLU A 450 19.26 9.61 7.22
CA GLU A 450 19.90 10.14 6.00
C GLU A 450 20.95 9.18 5.40
N HIS A 451 21.20 8.03 6.03
CA HIS A 451 22.06 6.99 5.47
C HIS A 451 21.33 5.64 5.47
N GLY A 452 20.56 5.42 4.42
CA GLY A 452 20.03 4.10 4.09
C GLY A 452 18.65 4.16 3.45
N VAL A 453 18.64 4.04 2.12
CA VAL A 453 17.45 3.73 1.29
C VAL A 453 16.54 4.92 0.97
N ASP A 454 17.06 5.92 0.25
CA ASP A 454 16.58 6.31 -1.09
C ASP A 454 17.43 7.46 -1.62
N GLY A 455 17.94 7.32 -2.85
CA GLY A 455 18.78 8.32 -3.50
C GLY A 455 17.96 9.52 -3.96
N GLY A 456 17.89 10.55 -3.12
CA GLY A 456 17.69 11.94 -3.53
C GLY A 456 18.98 12.52 -4.12
N ASP A 457 18.83 13.37 -5.11
CA ASP A 457 19.85 14.08 -5.86
C ASP A 457 20.59 15.10 -4.98
N PHE A 458 21.81 14.74 -4.55
CA PHE A 458 22.83 15.75 -4.33
C PHE A 458 23.35 16.23 -5.70
N THR A 459 22.74 17.28 -6.23
CA THR A 459 23.43 18.12 -7.22
C THR A 459 24.49 18.91 -6.46
N GLY A 460 25.72 18.42 -6.48
CA GLY A 460 26.87 19.24 -6.12
C GLY A 460 26.90 20.43 -7.07
N HIS A 461 26.89 21.63 -6.50
CA HIS A 461 27.23 22.86 -7.20
C HIS A 461 28.51 22.66 -8.00
N ASN A 462 28.43 22.87 -9.32
CA ASN A 462 29.60 23.20 -10.12
C ASN A 462 30.18 24.50 -9.58
N SER A 463 31.27 24.42 -8.82
CA SER A 463 32.14 25.57 -8.61
C SER A 463 32.82 25.88 -9.95
N ASP A 464 32.43 27.01 -10.53
CA ASP A 464 33.08 27.66 -11.66
C ASP A 464 34.56 27.93 -11.33
N PRO A 465 35.53 27.38 -12.08
CA PRO A 465 36.95 27.57 -11.82
C PRO A 465 37.51 28.89 -12.40
N SER A 466 36.67 29.87 -12.74
CA SER A 466 37.09 31.15 -13.33
C SER A 466 37.00 32.38 -12.40
N ARG A 467 37.05 32.19 -11.07
CA ARG A 467 37.32 33.29 -10.13
C ARG A 467 38.58 33.03 -9.32
N SER A 468 39.56 33.91 -9.60
CA SER A 468 40.94 34.09 -9.10
C SER A 468 41.95 33.04 -9.47
#